data_AF-A0A9P8VNU5-F1
#
_entry.id   AF-A0A9P8VNU5-F1
#
_cell.length_a   1.000
_cell.length_b   1.000
_cell.length_c   1.000
_cell.angle_alpha   90.00
_cell.angle_beta   90.00
_cell.angle_gamma   90.00
#
_symmetry.space_group_name_H-M   'P 1'
#
loop_
_entity.id
_entity.type
_entity.pdbx_description
1 polymer ?
#
loop_
_entity_poly.entity_id
_entity_poly.type
_entity_poly.pdbx_seq_one_letter_code
_entity_poly.pdbx_strand_id
1 'polypeptide(L)' 'KRDNGSDSGPDKVRLMTKPDDGYTWSYRSEVAHLFAKHLSVHTIPACEELCREVGKRFWAVPFVET' A
#
# COMPACT_ATOMS: atom_id res chain seq x y z
N LYS A 1 10.12 15.05 25.56
CA LYS A 1 8.89 14.40 25.06
C LYS A 1 8.81 14.71 23.57
N ARG A 2 9.27 13.80 22.70
CA ARG A 2 9.13 13.97 21.25
C ARG A 2 8.01 13.02 20.84
N ASP A 3 6.86 13.61 20.59
CA ASP A 3 5.76 12.95 19.90
C ASP A 3 6.25 12.74 18.46
N ASN A 4 6.80 11.56 18.17
CA ASN A 4 7.07 11.16 16.79
C ASN A 4 5.72 10.71 16.23
N GLY A 5 4.87 11.69 15.91
CA GLY A 5 3.70 11.46 15.10
C GLY A 5 4.20 10.83 13.81
N SER A 6 3.97 9.53 13.65
CA SER A 6 4.18 8.84 12.39
C SER A 6 3.29 9.56 11.39
N ASP A 7 3.93 10.40 10.56
CA ASP A 7 3.34 11.11 9.44
C ASP A 7 2.92 10.07 8.40
N SER A 8 1.91 9.28 8.72
CA SER A 8 1.26 8.33 7.82
C SER A 8 0.23 9.09 7.01
N GLY A 9 0.66 10.18 6.37
CA GLY A 9 -0.14 10.89 5.39
C GLY A 9 -0.47 9.96 4.22
N PRO A 10 -1.65 10.12 3.58
CA PRO A 10 -2.03 9.29 2.45
C PRO A 10 -1.04 9.40 1.27
N ASP A 11 -0.22 10.45 1.22
CA ASP A 11 0.87 10.65 0.26
C ASP A 11 2.07 9.72 0.47
N LYS A 12 2.26 9.19 1.69
CA LYS A 12 3.35 8.26 2.00
C LYS A 12 3.00 6.80 1.70
N VAL A 13 1.73 6.50 1.48
CA VAL A 13 1.30 5.14 1.17
C VAL A 13 1.70 4.80 -0.25
N ARG A 14 2.63 3.86 -0.39
CA ARG A 14 3.10 3.34 -1.68
C ARG A 14 2.55 1.96 -1.93
N LEU A 15 2.05 1.72 -3.15
CA LEU A 15 1.71 0.37 -3.62
C LEU A 15 2.96 -0.47 -3.87
N MET A 16 3.99 0.13 -4.45
CA MET A 16 5.32 -0.48 -4.56
C MET A 16 6.14 -0.10 -3.34
N THR A 17 6.08 -0.94 -2.31
CA THR A 17 6.84 -0.79 -1.08
C THR A 17 8.29 -1.22 -1.28
N LYS A 18 9.21 -0.54 -0.61
CA LYS A 18 10.62 -0.88 -0.49
C LYS A 18 10.90 -1.39 0.92
N PRO A 19 12.04 -2.08 1.14
CA PRO A 19 12.46 -2.48 2.48
C PRO A 19 12.45 -1.33 3.50
N ASP A 20 12.82 -0.12 3.05
CA ASP A 20 12.87 1.10 3.85
C ASP A 20 11.50 1.63 4.29
N ASP A 21 10.41 1.22 3.61
CA ASP A 21 9.05 1.65 3.95
C ASP A 21 8.51 0.93 5.22
N GLY A 22 9.17 -0.13 5.70
CA GLY A 22 8.82 -0.84 6.94
C GLY A 22 7.53 -1.68 6.88
N TYR A 23 6.83 -1.68 5.75
CA TYR A 23 5.69 -2.53 5.47
C TYR A 23 5.75 -3.04 4.03
N THR A 24 5.03 -4.14 3.77
CA THR A 24 4.77 -4.66 2.43
C THR A 24 3.29 -4.98 2.29
N TRP A 25 2.84 -5.30 1.09
CA TRP A 25 1.47 -5.68 0.84
C TRP A 25 1.32 -7.19 0.77
N SER A 26 0.39 -7.72 1.56
CA SER A 26 -0.14 -9.05 1.36
C SER A 26 -1.44 -8.93 0.58
N TYR A 27 -1.52 -9.53 -0.61
CA TYR A 27 -2.66 -9.40 -1.50
C TYR A 27 -3.00 -10.70 -2.22
N ARG A 28 -4.27 -10.83 -2.61
CA ARG A 28 -4.73 -11.95 -3.46
C ARG A 28 -4.33 -11.72 -4.92
N SER A 29 -4.15 -12.80 -5.67
CA SER A 29 -3.81 -12.76 -7.10
C SER A 29 -4.78 -11.93 -7.94
N GLU A 30 -6.05 -11.87 -7.54
CA GLU A 30 -7.11 -11.10 -8.20
C GLU A 30 -6.80 -9.60 -8.27
N VAL A 31 -6.18 -9.05 -7.23
CA VAL A 31 -5.85 -7.61 -7.10
C VAL A 31 -4.36 -7.34 -7.35
N ALA A 32 -3.58 -8.34 -7.73
CA ALA A 32 -2.15 -8.20 -8.00
C ALA A 32 -1.85 -7.15 -9.08
N HIS A 33 -2.76 -7.00 -10.05
CA HIS A 33 -2.65 -6.03 -11.12
C HIS A 33 -2.65 -4.57 -10.63
N LEU A 34 -3.24 -4.29 -9.46
CA LEU A 34 -3.21 -2.98 -8.80
C LEU A 34 -1.81 -2.65 -8.24
N PHE A 35 -1.03 -3.67 -7.84
CA PHE A 35 0.32 -3.48 -7.31
C PHE A 35 1.40 -3.44 -8.41
N ALA A 36 1.04 -3.71 -9.66
CA ALA A 36 1.96 -3.69 -10.79
C ALA A 36 2.35 -2.27 -11.24
N LYS A 37 1.69 -1.23 -10.71
CA LYS A 37 1.91 0.16 -11.11
C LYS A 37 1.96 1.10 -9.90
N HIS A 38 2.59 2.27 -10.07
CA HIS A 38 2.55 3.34 -9.07
C HIS A 38 1.16 4.00 -9.03
N LEU A 39 0.74 4.50 -7.86
CA LEU A 39 -0.51 5.26 -7.71
C LEU A 39 -0.59 6.47 -8.67
N SER A 40 0.55 7.13 -8.94
CA SER A 40 0.62 8.28 -9.84
C SER A 40 0.26 7.95 -11.31
N VAL A 41 0.30 6.68 -11.70
CA VAL A 41 -0.06 6.23 -13.05
C VAL A 41 -1.35 5.40 -13.07
N HIS A 42 -2.04 5.29 -11.93
CA HIS A 42 -3.33 4.61 -11.87
C HIS A 42 -4.44 5.48 -12.49
N THR A 43 -5.40 4.81 -13.11
CA THR A 43 -6.64 5.45 -13.52
C THR A 43 -7.55 5.62 -12.29
N ILE A 44 -8.44 6.62 -12.34
CA ILE A 44 -9.45 6.85 -11.30
C ILE A 44 -10.15 5.55 -10.84
N PRO A 45 -10.69 4.68 -11.74
CA PRO A 45 -11.36 3.46 -11.32
C PRO A 45 -10.43 2.48 -10.59
N ALA A 46 -9.14 2.44 -10.91
CA ALA A 46 -8.20 1.57 -10.22
C ALA A 46 -7.87 2.10 -8.81
N CYS A 47 -7.85 3.43 -8.63
CA CYS A 47 -7.79 4.04 -7.29
C CYS A 47 -9.05 3.76 -6.47
N GLU A 48 -10.24 3.82 -7.08
CA GLU A 48 -11.49 3.46 -6.40
C GLU A 48 -11.50 1.98 -5.98
N GLU A 49 -11.01 1.09 -6.85
CA GLU A 49 -10.87 -0.34 -6.53
C GLU A 49 -9.91 -0.56 -5.35
N LEU A 50 -8.77 0.13 -5.33
CA LEU A 50 -7.85 0.10 -4.19
C LEU A 50 -8.53 0.51 -2.88
N CYS A 51 -9.26 1.63 -2.89
CA CYS A 51 -10.01 2.09 -1.71
C CYS A 51 -11.11 1.12 -1.28
N ARG A 52 -11.72 0.40 -2.23
CA ARG A 52 -12.80 -0.55 -1.94
C ARG A 52 -12.29 -1.88 -1.39
N GLU A 53 -11.14 -2.34 -1.87
CA GLU A 53 -10.63 -3.69 -1.63
C GLU A 53 -9.56 -3.75 -0.53
N VAL A 54 -9.00 -2.62 -0.11
CA VAL A 54 -8.13 -2.53 1.06
C VAL A 54 -8.83 -3.09 2.30
N GLY A 55 -8.14 -3.95 3.06
CA GLY A 55 -8.69 -4.64 4.22
C GLY A 55 -9.58 -5.84 3.90
N LYS A 56 -9.89 -6.11 2.62
CA LYS A 56 -10.72 -7.24 2.17
C LYS A 56 -9.95 -8.25 1.33
N ARG A 57 -9.21 -7.75 0.34
CA ARG A 57 -8.41 -8.57 -0.60
C ARG A 57 -6.92 -8.33 -0.48
N PHE A 58 -6.53 -7.24 0.17
CA PHE A 58 -5.15 -6.94 0.49
C PHE A 58 -5.01 -6.18 1.79
N TRP A 59 -3.84 -6.31 2.43
CA TRP A 59 -3.52 -5.74 3.73
C TRP A 59 -2.08 -5.26 3.74
N ALA A 60 -1.82 -4.15 4.43
CA ALA A 60 -0.46 -3.76 4.78
C ALA A 60 0.02 -4.68 5.91
N VAL A 61 1.13 -5.37 5.69
CA VAL A 61 1.79 -6.24 6.67
C VAL A 61 3.19 -5.69 6.95
N PRO A 62 3.75 -5.85 8.16
CA PRO A 62 5.11 -5.40 8.43
C PRO A 62 6.08 -6.08 7.46
N PHE A 63 7.06 -5.34 6.97
CA PHE A 63 8.13 -5.91 6.18
C PHE A 63 9.00 -6.75 7.12
N VAL A 64 9.02 -8.06 6.90
CA VAL A 64 9.87 -8.99 7.65
C VAL A 64 10.98 -9.41 6.69
N GLU A 65 12.19 -8.87 6.89
CA GLU A 65 13.39 -9.42 6.27
C GLU A 65 13.52 -10.87 6.75
N THR A 66 13.26 -11.81 5.85
CA THR A 66 13.33 -13.25 6.13
C THR A 66 14.65 -13.80 5.62
#